data_AF-A0A3M6UFE5-F1
#
_entry.id   AF-A0A3M6UFE5-F1
#
_cell.length_a   1.000
_cell.length_b   1.000
_cell.length_c   1.000
_cell.angle_alpha   90.00
_cell.angle_beta   90.00
_cell.angle_gamma   90.00
#
_symmetry.space_group_name_H-M   'P 1'
#
loop_
_entity.id
_entity.type
_entity.pdbx_description
1 polymer ?
#
loop_
_entity_poly.entity_id
_entity_poly.type
_entity_poly.pdbx_seq_one_letter_code
_entity_poly.pdbx_strand_id
1 'polypeptide(L)'
;MALHRKLSGSPVEVYKAWVNCCLADVGDNRRVTDLADDLKDGVILSQLIKSTTGYELSQGQQIQARELPQSHQTVQLVIDYMKVKGIVICCQVEDRAAYQRTVNLGKRFLLEWCCTEIPNSAIDPRGPFLDFLQDGFLLTKLITKYCPVDGINISDLQVINKDAFVTVLETAEDCLGIPCKILSSSGILDANTFDEYAVIIYMAVLRRKVS
;
A
#
# COMPACT_ATOMS: atom_id res chain seq x y z
N MET A 1 13.45 -0.33 31.13
CA MET A 1 14.00 -1.11 30.00
C MET A 1 12.82 -1.58 29.15
N ALA A 2 12.46 -0.82 28.11
CA ALA A 2 11.34 -1.16 27.24
C ALA A 2 11.80 -2.16 26.18
N LEU A 3 11.05 -3.26 26.02
CA LEU A 3 11.32 -4.29 25.02
C LEU A 3 11.33 -3.68 23.60
N HIS A 4 12.51 -3.58 22.99
CA HIS A 4 12.65 -3.52 21.53
C HIS A 4 12.23 -4.89 20.97
N ARG A 5 10.92 -5.09 20.79
CA ARG A 5 10.43 -6.22 20.01
C ARG A 5 10.63 -5.85 18.55
N LYS A 6 11.67 -6.40 17.91
CA LYS A 6 11.82 -6.35 16.45
C LYS A 6 10.51 -6.84 15.84
N LEU A 7 9.84 -5.99 15.08
CA LEU A 7 8.70 -6.39 14.26
C LEU A 7 9.29 -7.29 13.15
N SER A 8 9.04 -8.59 13.19
CA SER A 8 9.50 -9.53 12.17
C SER A 8 8.33 -10.39 11.68
N GLY A 9 8.13 -10.46 10.36
CA GLY A 9 7.07 -11.24 9.71
C GLY A 9 6.69 -10.67 8.33
N SER A 10 5.86 -11.41 7.58
CA SER A 10 5.38 -11.03 6.24
C SER A 10 4.87 -9.59 6.15
N PRO A 11 3.99 -9.09 7.06
CA PRO A 11 3.45 -7.74 6.93
C PRO A 11 4.51 -6.64 7.07
N VAL A 12 5.56 -6.88 7.86
CA VAL A 12 6.64 -5.90 8.07
C VAL A 12 7.46 -5.74 6.79
N GLU A 13 7.73 -6.84 6.08
CA GLU A 13 8.44 -6.79 4.80
C GLU A 13 7.62 -6.06 3.73
N VAL A 14 6.31 -6.30 3.70
CA VAL A 14 5.37 -5.59 2.81
C VAL A 14 5.40 -4.08 3.08
N TYR A 15 5.27 -3.66 4.35
CA TYR A 15 5.33 -2.24 4.70
C TYR A 15 6.69 -1.62 4.39
N LYS A 16 7.81 -2.33 4.64
CA LYS A 16 9.14 -1.85 4.27
C LYS A 16 9.29 -1.67 2.76
N ALA A 17 8.82 -2.64 1.97
CA ALA A 17 8.87 -2.57 0.52
C ALA A 17 8.04 -1.39 0.00
N TRP A 18 6.83 -1.19 0.54
CA TRP A 18 5.96 -0.07 0.21
C TRP A 18 6.57 1.29 0.58
N VAL A 19 7.09 1.45 1.80
CA VAL A 19 7.71 2.71 2.24
C VAL A 19 8.93 3.04 1.35
N ASN A 20 9.80 2.08 1.08
CA ASN A 20 10.95 2.29 0.21
C ASN A 20 10.54 2.63 -1.23
N CYS A 21 9.47 2.02 -1.77
CA CYS A 21 8.90 2.41 -3.06
C CYS A 21 8.45 3.88 -3.06
N CYS A 22 7.79 4.33 -1.99
CA CYS A 22 7.32 5.71 -1.88
C CYS A 22 8.46 6.73 -1.74
N LEU A 23 9.55 6.36 -1.06
CA LEU A 23 10.75 7.19 -0.94
C LEU A 23 11.46 7.34 -2.29
N ALA A 24 11.58 6.25 -3.06
CA ALA A 24 12.12 6.29 -4.41
C ALA A 24 11.30 7.22 -5.33
N ASP A 25 9.96 7.21 -5.21
CA ASP A 25 9.08 8.08 -6.01
C ASP A 25 9.32 9.58 -5.78
N VAL A 26 9.76 9.98 -4.58
CA VAL A 26 10.08 11.38 -4.27
C VAL A 26 11.57 11.71 -4.40
N GLY A 27 12.37 10.78 -4.94
CA GLY A 27 13.81 10.93 -5.12
C GLY A 27 14.60 10.95 -3.81
N ASP A 28 14.05 10.39 -2.74
CA ASP A 28 14.72 10.30 -1.45
C ASP A 28 15.60 9.05 -1.40
N ASN A 29 16.91 9.25 -1.16
CA ASN A 29 17.90 8.18 -1.14
C ASN A 29 17.91 7.38 0.18
N ARG A 30 17.05 7.74 1.15
CA ARG A 30 16.92 6.97 2.39
C ARG A 30 16.30 5.62 2.11
N ARG A 31 16.76 4.64 2.88
CA ARG A 31 16.25 3.28 2.84
C ARG A 31 15.87 2.83 4.24
N VAL A 32 14.61 2.46 4.39
CA VAL A 32 14.10 1.86 5.62
C VAL A 32 14.56 0.42 5.70
N THR A 33 15.20 0.09 6.83
CA THR A 33 15.65 -1.26 7.18
C THR A 33 14.94 -1.76 8.43
N ASP A 34 14.61 -0.87 9.37
CA ASP A 34 13.84 -1.16 10.58
C ASP A 34 12.74 -0.09 10.76
N LEU A 35 11.50 -0.46 10.47
CA LEU A 35 10.34 0.44 10.61
C LEU A 35 10.20 1.02 12.03
N ALA A 36 10.57 0.25 13.06
CA ALA A 36 10.40 0.69 14.44
C ALA A 36 11.36 1.81 14.82
N ASP A 37 12.55 1.85 14.20
CA ASP A 37 13.58 2.85 14.47
C ASP A 37 13.55 3.99 13.45
N ASP A 38 13.45 3.66 12.16
CA ASP A 38 13.59 4.62 11.06
C ASP A 38 12.42 5.62 10.96
N LEU A 39 11.25 5.32 11.56
CA LEU A 39 10.08 6.20 11.55
C LEU A 39 10.01 7.18 12.74
N LYS A 40 10.85 7.00 13.77
CA LYS A 40 10.72 7.71 15.06
C LYS A 40 10.93 9.22 14.97
N ASP A 41 11.74 9.67 14.04
CA ASP A 41 12.04 11.10 13.86
C ASP A 41 10.95 11.85 13.06
N GLY A 42 9.98 11.13 12.49
CA GLY A 42 8.88 11.67 11.70
C GLY A 42 9.27 12.15 10.29
N VAL A 43 10.54 12.09 9.91
CA VAL A 43 10.98 12.64 8.62
C VAL A 43 10.53 11.72 7.49
N ILE A 44 10.66 10.40 7.65
CA ILE A 44 10.15 9.44 6.66
C ILE A 44 8.63 9.53 6.54
N LEU A 45 7.91 9.66 7.66
CA LEU A 45 6.45 9.86 7.65
C LEU A 45 6.04 11.12 6.87
N SER A 46 6.80 12.21 7.00
CA SER A 46 6.57 13.43 6.23
C SER A 46 6.79 13.23 4.74
N GLN A 47 7.81 12.46 4.35
CA GLN A 47 8.04 12.10 2.95
C GLN A 47 6.94 11.19 2.40
N LEU A 48 6.37 10.31 3.21
CA LEU A 48 5.22 9.50 2.82
C LEU A 48 3.99 10.37 2.54
N ILE A 49 3.73 11.41 3.35
CA ILE A 49 2.65 12.37 3.07
C ILE A 49 2.90 13.08 1.73
N LYS A 50 4.13 13.56 1.50
CA LYS A 50 4.52 14.17 0.21
C LYS A 50 4.30 13.21 -0.96
N SER A 51 4.79 11.97 -0.84
CA SER A 51 4.68 10.93 -1.88
C SER A 51 3.23 10.52 -2.19
N THR A 52 2.34 10.55 -1.19
CA THR A 52 0.96 10.08 -1.34
C THR A 52 -0.05 11.19 -1.62
N THR A 53 0.28 12.44 -1.30
CA THR A 53 -0.67 13.57 -1.44
C THR A 53 -0.12 14.76 -2.22
N GLY A 54 1.17 14.76 -2.55
CA GLY A 54 1.86 15.93 -3.12
C GLY A 54 2.07 17.08 -2.12
N TYR A 55 1.62 16.94 -0.87
CA TYR A 55 1.69 18.01 0.13
C TYR A 55 3.02 17.98 0.90
N GLU A 56 3.72 19.12 0.92
CA GLU A 56 4.94 19.28 1.72
C GLU A 56 4.61 19.86 3.10
N LEU A 57 4.86 19.08 4.15
CA LEU A 57 4.78 19.56 5.53
C LEU A 57 5.91 20.55 5.80
N SER A 58 5.59 21.84 5.78
CA SER A 58 6.54 22.92 6.03
C SER A 58 6.71 23.15 7.55
N GLN A 59 7.96 23.22 8.02
CA GLN A 59 8.28 23.53 9.43
C GLN A 59 7.75 24.91 9.88
N GLY A 60 7.38 25.81 8.95
CA GLY A 60 6.82 27.13 9.24
C GLY A 60 5.41 27.15 9.85
N GLN A 61 4.72 26.02 9.96
CA GLN A 61 3.41 25.91 10.64
C GLN A 61 3.52 25.61 12.14
N GLN A 62 4.73 25.65 12.72
CA GLN A 62 4.98 25.51 14.16
C GLN A 62 4.46 26.72 14.95
N ILE A 63 3.15 26.77 15.21
CA ILE A 63 2.58 27.89 15.97
C ILE A 63 2.76 27.71 17.49
N GLN A 64 2.96 26.51 18.05
CA GLN A 64 2.93 26.35 19.54
C GLN A 64 3.82 25.26 20.19
N ALA A 65 4.97 24.87 19.63
CA ALA A 65 5.79 23.81 20.26
C ALA A 65 7.27 24.16 20.39
N ARG A 66 7.62 25.26 21.08
CA ARG A 66 9.03 25.63 21.32
C ARG A 66 9.78 24.73 22.31
N GLU A 67 9.10 23.83 23.03
CA GLU A 67 9.69 23.07 24.15
C GLU A 67 9.94 21.57 23.88
N LEU A 68 9.51 21.03 22.73
CA LEU A 68 9.70 19.61 22.38
C LEU A 68 10.92 19.39 21.48
N PRO A 69 11.57 18.21 21.53
CA PRO A 69 12.55 17.81 20.52
C PRO A 69 11.98 17.89 19.10
N GLN A 70 12.79 18.29 18.12
CA GLN A 70 12.36 18.48 16.72
C GLN A 70 11.73 17.22 16.11
N SER A 71 12.18 16.03 16.52
CA SER A 71 11.58 14.74 16.14
C SER A 71 10.12 14.63 16.57
N HIS A 72 9.81 14.96 17.82
CA HIS A 72 8.42 14.94 18.33
C HIS A 72 7.54 15.97 17.61
N GLN A 73 8.08 17.16 17.31
CA GLN A 73 7.33 18.17 16.56
C GLN A 73 6.98 17.69 15.15
N THR A 74 7.93 17.02 14.47
CA THR A 74 7.71 16.50 13.10
C THR A 74 6.67 15.39 13.09
N VAL A 75 6.76 14.44 14.03
CA VAL A 75 5.73 13.39 14.19
C VAL A 75 4.36 14.00 14.50
N GLN A 76 4.30 15.02 15.36
CA GLN A 76 3.03 15.67 15.69
C GLN A 76 2.39 16.36 14.47
N LEU A 77 3.18 17.04 13.64
CA LEU A 77 2.70 17.66 12.39
C LEU A 77 2.10 16.62 11.43
N VAL A 78 2.75 15.46 11.29
CA VAL A 78 2.23 14.33 10.49
C VAL A 78 0.89 13.86 11.06
N ILE A 79 0.82 13.62 12.37
CA ILE A 79 -0.39 13.16 13.06
C ILE A 79 -1.54 14.16 12.85
N ASP A 80 -1.27 15.46 13.02
CA ASP A 80 -2.27 16.50 12.89
C ASP A 80 -2.76 16.63 11.45
N TYR A 81 -1.85 16.54 10.46
CA TYR A 81 -2.24 16.50 9.05
C TYR A 81 -3.18 15.33 8.75
N MET A 82 -2.82 14.12 9.21
CA MET A 82 -3.64 12.92 9.03
C MET A 82 -5.03 13.09 9.65
N LYS A 83 -5.11 13.65 10.87
CA LYS A 83 -6.39 13.96 11.54
C LYS A 83 -7.24 14.96 10.76
N VAL A 84 -6.64 16.04 10.23
CA VAL A 84 -7.34 17.03 9.39
C VAL A 84 -7.89 16.39 8.12
N LYS A 85 -7.21 15.39 7.58
CA LYS A 85 -7.69 14.59 6.44
C LYS A 85 -8.70 13.50 6.83
N GLY A 86 -9.16 13.48 8.08
CA GLY A 86 -10.14 12.51 8.58
C GLY A 86 -9.58 11.12 8.86
N ILE A 87 -8.25 10.96 8.90
CA ILE A 87 -7.62 9.68 9.25
C ILE A 87 -7.61 9.56 10.77
N VAL A 88 -8.28 8.53 11.26
CA VAL A 88 -8.28 8.18 12.68
C VAL A 88 -7.00 7.40 12.99
N ILE A 89 -6.11 8.01 13.78
CA ILE A 89 -4.90 7.34 14.25
C ILE A 89 -5.25 6.58 15.53
N CYS A 90 -5.58 5.31 15.35
CA CYS A 90 -6.01 4.38 16.39
C CYS A 90 -4.79 3.80 17.12
N CYS A 91 -4.50 4.27 18.32
CA CYS A 91 -3.49 3.64 19.20
C CYS A 91 -4.11 2.73 20.26
N GLN A 92 -5.45 2.70 20.35
CA GLN A 92 -6.20 1.97 21.37
C GLN A 92 -7.16 0.94 20.77
N VAL A 93 -7.56 -0.04 21.58
CA VAL A 93 -8.35 -1.20 21.15
C VAL A 93 -9.77 -0.79 20.78
N GLU A 94 -10.30 0.24 21.44
CA GLU A 94 -11.64 0.79 21.27
C GLU A 94 -11.85 1.39 19.87
N ASP A 95 -10.77 1.79 19.20
CA ASP A 95 -10.82 2.43 17.88
C ASP A 95 -10.85 1.44 16.71
N ARG A 96 -10.80 0.12 16.97
CA ARG A 96 -10.74 -0.93 15.94
C ARG A 96 -11.93 -0.89 14.97
N ALA A 97 -13.12 -0.52 15.46
CA ALA A 97 -14.32 -0.41 14.63
C ALA A 97 -14.26 0.79 13.67
N ALA A 98 -13.66 1.92 14.08
CA ALA A 98 -13.44 3.07 13.22
C ALA A 98 -12.39 2.75 12.13
N TYR A 99 -11.31 2.08 12.51
CA TYR A 99 -10.30 1.58 11.58
C TYR A 99 -10.91 0.67 10.50
N GLN A 100 -11.68 -0.35 10.91
CA GLN A 100 -12.27 -1.31 9.97
C GLN A 100 -13.23 -0.64 8.97
N ARG A 101 -14.01 0.37 9.41
CA ARG A 101 -14.88 1.14 8.51
C ARG A 101 -14.09 1.89 7.44
N THR A 102 -12.96 2.49 7.81
CA THR A 102 -12.08 3.22 6.89
C THR A 102 -11.45 2.26 5.88
N VAL A 103 -10.97 1.10 6.34
CA VAL A 103 -10.42 0.05 5.45
C VAL A 103 -11.47 -0.45 4.47
N ASN A 104 -12.70 -0.73 4.94
CA ASN A 104 -13.79 -1.20 4.06
C ASN A 104 -14.19 -0.16 3.01
N LEU A 105 -14.15 1.13 3.36
CA LEU A 105 -14.38 2.20 2.39
C LEU A 105 -13.25 2.25 1.34
N GLY A 106 -12.00 2.10 1.76
CA GLY A 106 -10.86 1.99 0.85
C GLY A 106 -10.95 0.80 -0.10
N LYS A 107 -11.30 -0.39 0.40
CA LYS A 107 -11.55 -1.60 -0.40
C LYS A 107 -12.61 -1.35 -1.48
N ARG A 108 -13.72 -0.73 -1.09
CA ARG A 108 -14.79 -0.37 -2.04
C ARG A 108 -14.26 0.56 -3.13
N PHE A 109 -13.51 1.61 -2.79
CA PHE A 109 -12.93 2.52 -3.79
C PHE A 109 -11.93 1.86 -4.73
N LEU A 110 -11.21 0.83 -4.27
CA LEU A 110 -10.33 0.03 -5.14
C LEU A 110 -11.14 -0.83 -6.11
N LEU A 111 -12.24 -1.45 -5.66
CA LEU A 111 -13.12 -2.21 -6.55
C LEU A 111 -13.87 -1.31 -7.54
N GLU A 112 -14.35 -0.14 -7.10
CA GLU A 112 -14.96 0.85 -8.00
C GLU A 112 -13.97 1.27 -9.09
N TRP A 113 -12.69 1.46 -8.74
CA TRP A 113 -11.63 1.71 -9.72
C TRP A 113 -11.39 0.51 -10.64
N CYS A 114 -11.40 -0.74 -10.15
CA CYS A 114 -11.30 -1.90 -11.04
C CYS A 114 -12.43 -1.94 -12.08
N CYS A 115 -13.66 -1.57 -11.69
CA CYS A 115 -14.79 -1.49 -12.62
C CYS A 115 -14.59 -0.41 -13.70
N THR A 116 -13.91 0.70 -13.39
CA THR A 116 -13.59 1.72 -14.40
C THR A 116 -12.50 1.24 -15.35
N GLU A 117 -11.53 0.47 -14.85
CA GLU A 117 -10.41 0.00 -15.67
C GLU A 117 -10.72 -1.23 -16.52
N ILE A 118 -11.60 -2.12 -16.06
CA ILE A 118 -11.94 -3.36 -16.75
C ILE A 118 -13.46 -3.35 -17.01
N PRO A 119 -13.91 -2.72 -18.12
CA PRO A 119 -15.31 -2.70 -18.48
C PRO A 119 -15.88 -4.12 -18.62
N ASN A 120 -17.14 -4.30 -18.22
CA ASN A 120 -17.85 -5.59 -18.22
C ASN A 120 -17.31 -6.63 -17.23
N SER A 121 -16.49 -6.23 -16.25
CA SER A 121 -16.15 -7.10 -15.13
C SER A 121 -17.39 -7.34 -14.26
N ALA A 122 -17.63 -8.60 -13.85
CA ALA A 122 -18.71 -8.96 -12.92
C ALA A 122 -18.37 -8.61 -11.46
N ILE A 123 -17.70 -7.48 -11.23
CA ILE A 123 -17.29 -7.01 -9.90
C ILE A 123 -18.47 -6.25 -9.30
N ASP A 124 -18.88 -6.65 -8.09
CA ASP A 124 -19.72 -5.82 -7.23
C ASP A 124 -18.83 -5.05 -6.24
N PRO A 125 -18.69 -3.72 -6.36
CA PRO A 125 -17.87 -2.94 -5.44
C PRO A 125 -18.33 -2.97 -3.98
N ARG A 126 -19.55 -3.45 -3.70
CA ARG A 126 -20.08 -3.64 -2.35
C ARG A 126 -19.93 -5.08 -1.86
N GLY A 127 -19.49 -5.98 -2.73
CA GLY A 127 -19.26 -7.39 -2.42
C GLY A 127 -18.00 -7.62 -1.57
N PRO A 128 -17.73 -8.87 -1.19
CA PRO A 128 -16.54 -9.23 -0.45
C PRO A 128 -15.29 -8.96 -1.30
N PHE A 129 -14.36 -8.14 -0.78
CA PHE A 129 -13.16 -7.71 -1.51
C PHE A 129 -12.33 -8.88 -2.05
N LEU A 130 -12.23 -9.96 -1.27
CA LEU A 130 -11.40 -11.11 -1.58
C LEU A 130 -11.96 -12.00 -2.69
N ASP A 131 -13.29 -12.07 -2.82
CA ASP A 131 -13.95 -12.95 -3.78
C ASP A 131 -13.55 -12.62 -5.22
N PHE A 132 -13.18 -11.37 -5.49
CA PHE A 132 -12.80 -10.89 -6.82
C PHE A 132 -11.30 -10.96 -7.12
N LEU A 133 -10.44 -11.19 -6.11
CA LEU A 133 -8.98 -11.03 -6.22
C LEU A 133 -8.21 -12.30 -5.91
N GLN A 134 -8.78 -13.22 -5.12
CA GLN A 134 -8.11 -14.42 -4.64
C GLN A 134 -7.69 -15.41 -5.74
N ASP A 135 -8.33 -15.34 -6.91
CA ASP A 135 -7.97 -16.15 -8.07
C ASP A 135 -6.82 -15.56 -8.89
N GLY A 136 -6.33 -14.35 -8.54
CA GLY A 136 -5.28 -13.62 -9.24
C GLY A 136 -5.67 -13.10 -10.63
N PHE A 137 -6.87 -13.42 -11.11
CA PHE A 137 -7.30 -13.14 -12.48
C PHE A 137 -7.51 -11.64 -12.68
N LEU A 138 -8.30 -11.03 -11.79
CA LEU A 138 -8.59 -9.60 -11.85
C LEU A 138 -7.30 -8.77 -11.79
N LEU A 139 -6.41 -9.10 -10.85
CA LEU A 139 -5.15 -8.39 -10.69
C LEU A 139 -4.23 -8.57 -11.90
N THR A 140 -4.21 -9.76 -12.49
CA THR A 140 -3.46 -10.00 -13.73
C THR A 140 -3.99 -9.17 -14.88
N LYS A 141 -5.32 -9.17 -15.11
CA LYS A 141 -5.94 -8.34 -16.14
C LYS A 141 -5.61 -6.87 -15.97
N LEU A 142 -5.64 -6.40 -14.72
CA LEU A 142 -5.38 -5.02 -14.39
C LEU A 142 -3.93 -4.63 -14.65
N ILE A 143 -2.97 -5.46 -14.23
CA ILE A 143 -1.54 -5.22 -14.50
C ILE A 143 -1.26 -5.27 -16.00
N THR A 144 -1.70 -6.34 -16.68
CA THR A 144 -1.46 -6.57 -18.10
C THR A 144 -2.08 -5.50 -19.01
N LYS A 145 -3.13 -4.79 -18.55
CA LYS A 145 -3.67 -3.61 -19.22
C LYS A 145 -2.63 -2.49 -19.37
N TYR A 146 -1.78 -2.27 -18.36
CA TYR A 146 -0.79 -1.19 -18.34
C TYR A 146 0.62 -1.68 -18.65
N CYS A 147 0.91 -2.95 -18.37
CA CYS A 147 2.19 -3.59 -18.58
C CYS A 147 1.98 -4.89 -19.36
N PRO A 148 1.90 -4.84 -20.70
CA PRO A 148 1.70 -6.04 -21.51
C PRO A 148 2.78 -7.08 -21.22
N VAL A 149 2.35 -8.32 -20.93
CA VAL A 149 3.25 -9.44 -20.62
C VAL A 149 3.27 -10.39 -21.82
N ASP A 150 4.45 -10.66 -22.36
CA ASP A 150 4.61 -11.60 -23.46
C ASP A 150 4.10 -13.00 -23.05
N GLY A 151 3.30 -13.61 -23.93
CA GLY A 151 2.75 -14.94 -23.72
C GLY A 151 1.49 -15.02 -22.85
N ILE A 152 0.99 -13.90 -22.32
CA ILE A 152 -0.28 -13.85 -21.58
C ILE A 152 -1.34 -13.17 -22.43
N ASN A 153 -2.24 -13.96 -23.04
CA ASN A 153 -3.43 -13.43 -23.70
C ASN A 153 -4.58 -13.31 -22.70
N ILE A 154 -4.92 -12.07 -22.34
CA ILE A 154 -6.01 -11.74 -21.40
C ILE A 154 -7.36 -12.31 -21.83
N SER A 155 -7.62 -12.40 -23.14
CA SER A 155 -8.89 -12.87 -23.69
C SER A 155 -9.11 -14.38 -23.51
N ASP A 156 -8.01 -15.15 -23.45
CA ASP A 156 -8.05 -16.62 -23.38
C ASP A 156 -7.75 -17.14 -21.96
N LEU A 157 -7.35 -16.25 -21.05
CA LEU A 157 -6.96 -16.61 -19.70
C LEU A 157 -8.20 -17.12 -18.93
N GLN A 158 -8.18 -18.39 -18.50
CA GLN A 158 -9.23 -18.99 -17.66
C GLN A 158 -8.76 -19.24 -16.23
N VAL A 159 -7.48 -19.59 -16.07
CA VAL A 159 -6.83 -19.84 -14.78
C VAL A 159 -5.42 -19.28 -14.87
N ILE A 160 -4.96 -18.64 -13.80
CA ILE A 160 -3.58 -18.23 -13.68
C ILE A 160 -2.83 -19.15 -12.72
N ASN A 161 -1.70 -19.67 -13.19
CA ASN A 161 -0.79 -20.44 -12.35
C ASN A 161 0.22 -19.51 -11.65
N LYS A 162 0.91 -20.06 -10.64
CA LYS A 162 1.85 -19.28 -9.81
C LYS A 162 2.99 -18.68 -10.62
N ASP A 163 3.54 -19.40 -11.59
CA ASP A 163 4.70 -18.96 -12.38
C ASP A 163 4.32 -17.80 -13.31
N ALA A 164 3.19 -17.92 -14.02
CA ALA A 164 2.67 -16.84 -14.86
C ALA A 164 2.37 -15.59 -14.03
N PHE A 165 1.82 -15.75 -12.82
CA PHE A 165 1.58 -14.62 -11.93
C PHE A 165 2.87 -13.95 -11.45
N VAL A 166 3.94 -14.72 -11.18
CA VAL A 166 5.26 -14.16 -10.87
C VAL A 166 5.75 -13.29 -12.01
N THR A 167 5.67 -13.77 -13.26
CA THR A 167 6.08 -12.98 -14.44
C THR A 167 5.27 -11.68 -14.57
N VAL A 168 3.98 -11.71 -14.24
CA VAL A 168 3.13 -10.51 -14.23
C VAL A 168 3.60 -9.49 -13.19
N LEU A 169 3.94 -9.95 -11.99
CA LEU A 169 4.46 -9.08 -10.92
C LEU A 169 5.84 -8.52 -11.29
N GLU A 170 6.74 -9.34 -11.82
CA GLU A 170 8.07 -8.92 -12.29
C GLU A 170 7.95 -7.86 -13.39
N THR A 171 7.02 -8.06 -14.33
CA THR A 171 6.76 -7.08 -15.39
C THR A 171 6.25 -5.74 -14.82
N ALA A 172 5.41 -5.78 -13.77
CA ALA A 172 4.97 -4.56 -13.08
C ALA A 172 6.11 -3.86 -12.33
N GLU A 173 7.05 -4.61 -11.76
CA GLU A 173 8.26 -4.05 -11.16
C GLU A 173 9.12 -3.35 -12.20
N ASP A 174 9.35 -3.99 -13.35
CA ASP A 174 10.16 -3.42 -14.43
C ASP A 174 9.51 -2.20 -15.10
N CYS A 175 8.20 -2.24 -15.34
CA CYS A 175 7.49 -1.18 -16.05
C CYS A 175 7.04 -0.02 -15.17
N LEU A 176 6.64 -0.28 -13.92
CA LEU A 176 6.05 0.72 -13.03
C LEU A 176 6.87 0.97 -11.75
N GLY A 177 7.93 0.18 -11.52
CA GLY A 177 8.74 0.27 -10.31
C GLY A 177 8.00 -0.22 -9.06
N ILE A 178 7.00 -1.10 -9.21
CA ILE A 178 6.23 -1.65 -8.08
C ILE A 178 6.94 -2.90 -7.56
N PRO A 179 7.50 -2.92 -6.32
CA PRO A 179 8.29 -4.06 -5.87
C PRO A 179 7.47 -5.34 -5.69
N CYS A 180 7.95 -6.46 -6.23
CA CYS A 180 7.39 -7.81 -6.00
C CYS A 180 7.42 -8.23 -4.52
N LYS A 181 8.18 -7.53 -3.68
CA LYS A 181 8.20 -7.75 -2.22
C LYS A 181 6.95 -7.25 -1.51
N ILE A 182 6.12 -6.41 -2.17
CA ILE A 182 4.82 -5.99 -1.61
C ILE A 182 3.83 -7.15 -1.67
N LEU A 183 3.91 -8.00 -2.70
CA LEU A 183 2.94 -9.05 -2.94
C LEU A 183 3.62 -10.24 -3.64
N SER A 184 3.55 -11.43 -3.05
CA SER A 184 4.02 -12.67 -3.68
C SER A 184 2.87 -13.43 -4.35
N SER A 185 3.20 -14.33 -5.28
CA SER A 185 2.21 -15.23 -5.91
C SER A 185 1.53 -16.15 -4.91
N SER A 186 2.24 -16.62 -3.88
CA SER A 186 1.65 -17.36 -2.76
C SER A 186 0.76 -16.50 -1.87
N GLY A 187 1.00 -15.19 -1.80
CA GLY A 187 0.18 -14.23 -1.04
C GLY A 187 -1.23 -14.03 -1.61
N ILE A 188 -1.52 -14.59 -2.79
CA ILE A 188 -2.83 -14.57 -3.44
C ILE A 188 -3.32 -15.98 -3.77
N LEU A 189 -2.52 -16.76 -4.50
CA LEU A 189 -2.98 -18.01 -5.11
C LEU A 189 -2.95 -19.20 -4.15
N ASP A 190 -2.54 -19.00 -2.90
CA ASP A 190 -2.49 -20.06 -1.89
C ASP A 190 -3.37 -19.69 -0.70
N ALA A 191 -4.42 -20.49 -0.48
CA ALA A 191 -5.41 -20.25 0.56
C ALA A 191 -4.82 -20.16 1.97
N ASN A 192 -3.68 -20.81 2.23
CA ASN A 192 -3.05 -20.81 3.55
C ASN A 192 -2.13 -19.60 3.81
N THR A 193 -1.71 -18.90 2.75
CA THR A 193 -0.79 -17.77 2.85
C THR A 193 -1.36 -16.48 2.29
N PHE A 194 -2.66 -16.45 2.02
CA PHE A 194 -3.34 -15.27 1.51
C PHE A 194 -3.17 -14.08 2.46
N ASP A 195 -2.68 -12.95 1.95
CA ASP A 195 -2.47 -11.72 2.72
C ASP A 195 -3.29 -10.56 2.13
N GLU A 196 -4.48 -10.34 2.71
CA GLU A 196 -5.39 -9.28 2.27
C GLU A 196 -4.74 -7.90 2.28
N TYR A 197 -3.91 -7.59 3.28
CA TYR A 197 -3.30 -6.27 3.40
C TYR A 197 -2.24 -6.05 2.31
N ALA A 198 -1.45 -7.08 2.00
CA ALA A 198 -0.52 -7.05 0.87
C ALA A 198 -1.23 -6.73 -0.45
N VAL A 199 -2.38 -7.37 -0.70
CA VAL A 199 -3.20 -7.12 -1.90
C VAL A 199 -3.72 -5.68 -1.93
N ILE A 200 -4.27 -5.17 -0.82
CA ILE A 200 -4.77 -3.79 -0.73
C ILE A 200 -3.64 -2.79 -1.02
N ILE A 201 -2.47 -2.98 -0.40
CA ILE A 201 -1.32 -2.09 -0.57
C ILE A 201 -0.84 -2.13 -2.01
N TYR A 202 -0.69 -3.33 -2.59
CA TYR A 202 -0.26 -3.49 -3.97
C TYR A 202 -1.22 -2.78 -4.94
N MET A 203 -2.53 -2.99 -4.79
CA MET A 203 -3.54 -2.34 -5.63
C MET A 203 -3.55 -0.82 -5.48
N ALA A 204 -3.38 -0.30 -4.26
CA ALA A 204 -3.30 1.13 -4.02
C ALA A 204 -2.06 1.76 -4.70
N VAL A 205 -0.91 1.07 -4.65
CA VAL A 205 0.31 1.49 -5.34
C VAL A 205 0.12 1.43 -6.85
N LEU A 206 -0.43 0.33 -7.37
CA LEU A 206 -0.71 0.17 -8.81
C LEU A 206 -1.61 1.30 -9.31
N ARG A 207 -2.73 1.56 -8.63
CA ARG A 207 -3.63 2.67 -8.96
C ARG A 207 -2.89 4.00 -9.03
N ARG A 208 -2.07 4.30 -8.03
CA ARG A 208 -1.29 5.55 -7.98
C ARG A 208 -0.30 5.67 -9.15
N LYS A 209 0.27 4.56 -9.60
CA LYS A 209 1.27 4.56 -10.70
C LYS A 209 0.65 4.74 -12.08
N VAL A 210 -0.64 4.44 -12.23
CA VAL A 210 -1.33 4.44 -13.52
C VAL A 210 -2.43 5.48 -13.65
N SER A 211 -2.72 6.24 -12.58
CA SER A 211 -3.66 7.38 -12.55
C SER A 211 -2.91 8.71 -12.60
#